data_AF-A0A1V4W0S2-F1
#
_entry.id   AF-A0A1V4W0S2-F1
#
_cell.length_a   1.000
_cell.length_b   1.000
_cell.length_c   1.000
_cell.angle_alpha   90.00
_cell.angle_beta   90.00
_cell.angle_gamma   90.00
#
_symmetry.space_group_name_H-M   'P 1'
#
loop_
_entity.id
_entity.type
_entity.pdbx_description
1 polymer ?
#
loop_
_entity_poly.entity_id
_entity_poly.type
_entity_poly.pdbx_seq_one_letter_code
_entity_poly.pdbx_strand_id
1 'polypeptide(L)'
;MREAEVFLRHKGGFRVPVFIRVSPIRDSDGKITGAIEIFNDNSPKIDLIQQIDQLRELSLLDPLTRLANRRYAEIHLQGKIKEMSDCGCPFFGVLFLDIDHFKKVNDEHGHDVGDEVLKMVSMTIKRGVNGKGQVCRWGGEEFIVVIPAGDIYMLQSVAGSLRALVEQSCYSDGRHEVSVTVSVGATMAVSGDTVESVVKRADALMFQSKKMGRNRVSI
;
A
#
# COMPACT_ATOMS: atom_id res chain seq x y z
N MET A 1 34.40 -16.18 -18.89
CA MET A 1 32.99 -16.60 -18.91
C MET A 1 32.16 -15.36 -19.16
N ARG A 2 31.21 -15.40 -20.11
CA ARG A 2 30.24 -14.32 -20.34
C ARG A 2 28.83 -14.88 -20.19
N GLU A 3 27.97 -14.10 -19.57
CA GLU A 3 26.57 -14.46 -19.34
C GLU A 3 25.69 -13.34 -19.87
N ALA A 4 24.54 -13.71 -20.45
CA ALA A 4 23.56 -12.77 -20.95
C ALA A 4 22.15 -13.36 -20.90
N GLU A 5 21.17 -12.53 -20.57
CA GLU A 5 19.76 -12.82 -20.76
C GLU A 5 19.28 -12.18 -22.06
N VAL A 6 18.72 -12.97 -22.96
CA VAL A 6 18.26 -12.51 -24.28
C VAL A 6 16.95 -13.17 -24.67
N PHE A 7 16.27 -12.61 -25.67
CA PHE A 7 15.10 -13.23 -26.28
C PHE A 7 15.44 -13.83 -27.64
N LEU A 8 15.46 -15.16 -27.72
CA LEU A 8 15.68 -15.89 -28.97
C LEU A 8 14.37 -16.15 -29.70
N ARG A 9 14.40 -16.19 -31.03
CA ARG A 9 13.22 -16.49 -31.84
C ARG A 9 13.06 -18.01 -31.94
N HIS A 10 11.95 -18.52 -31.42
CA HIS A 10 11.56 -19.91 -31.61
C HIS A 10 11.14 -20.18 -33.07
N LYS A 11 11.25 -21.43 -33.54
CA LYS A 11 10.87 -21.82 -34.92
C LYS A 11 9.41 -21.48 -35.26
N GLY A 12 8.54 -21.39 -34.26
CA GLY A 12 7.13 -20.99 -34.39
C GLY A 12 6.88 -19.48 -34.45
N GLY A 13 7.94 -18.64 -34.50
CA GLY A 13 7.83 -17.19 -34.70
C GLY A 13 7.77 -16.34 -33.43
N PHE A 14 7.42 -16.92 -32.27
CA PHE A 14 7.42 -16.23 -30.98
C PHE A 14 8.83 -16.13 -30.35
N ARG A 15 8.99 -15.26 -29.36
CA ARG A 15 10.26 -15.05 -28.63
C ARG A 15 10.27 -15.85 -27.34
N VAL A 16 11.40 -16.47 -27.04
CA VAL A 16 11.65 -17.24 -25.81
C VAL A 16 12.78 -16.55 -25.03
N PRO A 17 12.59 -16.23 -23.75
CA PRO A 17 13.67 -15.75 -22.89
C PRO A 17 14.67 -16.88 -22.62
N VAL A 18 15.94 -16.62 -22.88
CA VAL A 18 17.03 -17.60 -22.76
C VAL A 18 18.18 -16.99 -21.99
N PHE A 19 18.67 -17.72 -20.99
CA PHE A 19 19.93 -17.43 -20.33
C PHE A 19 21.06 -18.12 -21.10
N ILE A 20 22.01 -17.33 -21.59
CA ILE A 20 23.15 -17.82 -22.37
C ILE A 20 24.41 -17.71 -21.51
N ARG A 21 25.15 -18.81 -21.41
CA ARG A 21 26.50 -18.84 -20.82
C ARG A 21 27.50 -19.28 -21.87
N VAL A 22 28.54 -18.46 -22.08
CA VAL A 22 29.60 -18.72 -23.05
C VAL A 22 30.95 -18.90 -22.34
N SER A 23 31.59 -20.04 -22.64
CA SER A 23 32.91 -20.40 -22.14
C SER A 23 33.87 -20.69 -23.30
N PRO A 24 35.05 -20.06 -23.37
CA PRO A 24 36.01 -20.32 -24.43
C PRO A 24 36.63 -21.72 -24.27
N ILE A 25 36.83 -22.41 -25.39
CA ILE A 25 37.64 -23.62 -25.47
C ILE A 25 39.05 -23.18 -25.88
N ARG A 26 40.06 -23.68 -25.17
CA ARG A 26 41.47 -23.39 -25.43
C ARG A 26 42.23 -24.66 -25.79
N ASP A 27 43.22 -24.53 -26.67
CA ASP A 27 44.18 -25.60 -26.93
C ASP A 27 45.27 -25.67 -25.84
N SER A 28 46.23 -26.58 -26.01
CA SER A 28 47.38 -26.77 -25.11
C SER A 28 48.28 -25.54 -24.98
N ASP A 29 48.27 -24.66 -25.98
CA ASP A 29 49.07 -23.43 -26.00
C ASP A 29 48.29 -22.22 -25.45
N GLY A 30 47.07 -22.46 -24.95
CA GLY A 30 46.19 -21.45 -24.36
C GLY A 30 45.44 -20.57 -25.37
N LYS A 31 45.57 -20.85 -26.68
CA LYS A 31 44.89 -20.11 -27.74
C LYS A 31 43.42 -20.54 -27.81
N ILE A 32 42.52 -19.58 -28.01
CA ILE A 32 41.09 -19.85 -28.13
C ILE A 32 40.83 -20.54 -29.48
N THR A 33 40.33 -21.76 -29.44
CA THR A 33 40.00 -22.58 -30.62
C THR A 33 38.51 -22.73 -30.85
N GLY A 34 37.69 -22.38 -29.85
CA GLY A 34 36.23 -22.39 -29.96
C GLY A 34 35.53 -21.84 -28.74
N ALA A 35 34.23 -22.06 -28.65
CA ALA A 35 33.42 -21.70 -27.50
C ALA A 35 32.32 -22.77 -27.28
N ILE A 36 31.98 -22.99 -26.01
CA ILE A 36 30.78 -23.71 -25.61
C ILE A 36 29.74 -22.66 -25.24
N GLU A 37 28.59 -22.70 -25.90
CA GLU A 37 27.41 -21.91 -25.57
C GLU A 37 26.34 -22.81 -24.97
N ILE A 38 25.91 -22.49 -23.75
CA ILE A 38 24.82 -23.18 -23.07
C ILE A 38 23.60 -22.27 -23.08
N PHE A 39 22.48 -22.79 -23.57
CA PHE A 39 21.19 -22.09 -23.64
C PHE A 39 20.24 -22.74 -22.64
N ASN A 40 19.80 -21.99 -21.63
CA ASN A 40 18.76 -22.43 -20.72
C ASN A 40 17.48 -21.62 -20.97
N ASP A 41 16.39 -22.32 -21.26
CA ASP A 41 15.06 -21.70 -21.31
C ASP A 41 14.71 -21.15 -19.93
N ASN A 42 14.51 -19.84 -19.86
CA ASN A 42 14.21 -19.13 -18.62
C ASN A 42 12.70 -18.84 -18.48
N SER A 43 11.87 -19.30 -19.42
CA SER A 43 10.41 -19.09 -19.39
C SER A 43 9.78 -19.60 -18.09
N PRO A 44 10.09 -20.81 -17.58
CA PRO A 44 9.50 -21.29 -16.32
C PRO A 44 9.86 -20.42 -15.11
N LYS A 45 11.08 -19.85 -15.10
CA LYS A 45 11.53 -18.95 -14.03
C LYS A 45 10.79 -17.62 -14.09
N ILE A 46 10.62 -17.07 -15.29
CA ILE A 46 9.89 -15.81 -15.49
C ILE A 46 8.41 -15.99 -15.15
N ASP A 47 7.79 -17.08 -15.59
CA ASP A 47 6.40 -17.40 -15.27
C ASP A 47 6.20 -17.58 -13.76
N LEU A 48 7.15 -18.23 -13.08
CA LEU A 48 7.12 -18.38 -11.62
C LEU A 48 7.22 -17.02 -10.91
N ILE A 49 8.09 -16.11 -11.38
CA ILE A 49 8.18 -14.74 -10.83
C ILE A 49 6.86 -14.01 -11.02
N GLN A 50 6.25 -14.10 -12.20
CA GLN A 50 4.95 -13.47 -12.47
C GLN A 50 3.82 -14.04 -11.60
N GLN A 51 3.78 -15.35 -11.40
CA GLN A 51 2.81 -15.99 -10.50
C GLN A 51 3.01 -15.57 -9.05
N ILE A 52 4.27 -15.46 -8.60
CA ILE A 52 4.60 -14.96 -7.26
C ILE A 52 4.13 -13.51 -7.11
N ASP A 53 4.30 -12.67 -8.12
CA ASP A 53 3.86 -11.28 -8.08
C ASP A 53 2.32 -11.16 -8.09
N GLN A 54 1.61 -11.99 -8.87
CA GLN A 54 0.15 -12.07 -8.81
C GLN A 54 -0.37 -12.55 -7.45
N LEU A 55 0.27 -13.57 -6.87
CA LEU A 55 -0.06 -14.05 -5.52
C LEU A 55 0.24 -12.98 -4.45
N ARG A 56 1.30 -12.18 -4.64
CA ARG A 56 1.58 -11.03 -3.78
C ARG A 56 0.52 -9.96 -3.91
N GLU A 57 0.10 -9.59 -5.11
CA GLU A 57 -0.98 -8.61 -5.29
C GLU A 57 -2.29 -9.05 -4.61
N LEU A 58 -2.67 -10.32 -4.76
CA LEU A 58 -3.84 -10.90 -4.07
C LEU A 58 -3.69 -10.87 -2.54
N SER A 59 -2.47 -10.96 -2.03
CA SER A 59 -2.16 -10.91 -0.59
C SER A 59 -2.06 -9.48 -0.02
N LEU A 60 -2.06 -8.44 -0.85
CA LEU A 60 -1.78 -7.06 -0.42
C LEU A 60 -3.01 -6.15 -0.45
N LEU A 61 -4.14 -6.65 -0.94
CA LEU A 61 -5.41 -5.93 -0.93
C LEU A 61 -6.36 -6.48 0.13
N ASP A 62 -7.18 -5.62 0.70
CA ASP A 62 -8.32 -5.99 1.53
C ASP A 62 -9.46 -6.50 0.63
N PRO A 63 -10.01 -7.70 0.88
CA PRO A 63 -11.01 -8.31 0.00
C PRO A 63 -12.34 -7.55 -0.06
N LEU A 64 -12.71 -6.86 1.02
CA LEU A 64 -13.98 -6.14 1.12
C LEU A 64 -13.92 -4.77 0.42
N THR A 65 -12.91 -3.96 0.78
CA THR A 65 -12.81 -2.55 0.37
C THR A 65 -11.94 -2.36 -0.87
N ARG A 66 -11.14 -3.37 -1.24
CA ARG A 66 -10.13 -3.33 -2.31
C ARG A 66 -9.06 -2.24 -2.12
N LEU A 67 -8.94 -1.72 -0.90
CA LEU A 67 -7.81 -0.90 -0.50
C LEU A 67 -6.58 -1.78 -0.27
N ALA A 68 -5.40 -1.16 -0.21
CA ALA A 68 -4.22 -1.83 0.31
C ALA A 68 -4.50 -2.29 1.76
N ASN A 69 -4.01 -3.47 2.14
CA ASN A 69 -4.18 -3.97 3.50
C ASN A 69 -3.04 -3.53 4.42
N ARG A 70 -3.12 -3.92 5.69
CA ARG A 70 -2.08 -3.65 6.71
C ARG A 70 -0.67 -4.04 6.25
N ARG A 71 -0.51 -5.21 5.65
CA ARG A 71 0.80 -5.69 5.20
C ARG A 71 1.41 -4.78 4.14
N TYR A 72 0.59 -4.31 3.19
CA TYR A 72 1.04 -3.33 2.21
C TYR A 72 1.40 -2.00 2.89
N ALA A 73 0.59 -1.53 3.84
CA ALA A 73 0.87 -0.29 4.57
C ALA A 73 2.23 -0.34 5.29
N GLU A 74 2.55 -1.46 5.95
CA GLU A 74 3.84 -1.68 6.62
C GLU A 74 5.02 -1.63 5.63
N ILE A 75 4.90 -2.31 4.48
CA ILE A 75 5.91 -2.27 3.41
C ILE A 75 6.08 -0.83 2.87
N HIS A 76 4.98 -0.14 2.60
CA HIS A 76 4.99 1.21 2.05
C HIS A 76 5.63 2.22 3.01
N LEU A 77 5.27 2.16 4.29
CA LEU A 77 5.87 2.98 5.35
C LEU A 77 7.36 2.70 5.50
N GLN A 78 7.77 1.43 5.49
CA GLN A 78 9.18 1.07 5.56
C GLN A 78 9.98 1.66 4.40
N GLY A 79 9.43 1.63 3.18
CA GLY A 79 10.02 2.28 2.02
C GLY A 79 10.17 3.79 2.20
N LYS A 80 9.10 4.47 2.65
CA LYS A 80 9.10 5.93 2.87
C LYS A 80 10.06 6.39 3.96
N ILE A 81 10.16 5.65 5.07
CA ILE A 81 11.13 5.92 6.13
C ILE A 81 12.56 5.79 5.60
N LYS A 82 12.82 4.76 4.80
CA LYS A 82 14.14 4.56 4.19
C LYS A 82 14.49 5.69 3.22
N GLU A 83 13.57 6.06 2.32
CA GLU A 83 13.74 7.19 1.40
C GLU A 83 14.06 8.50 2.16
N MET A 84 13.32 8.79 3.23
CA MET A 84 13.55 9.97 4.07
C MET A 84 14.91 9.93 4.77
N SER A 85 15.35 8.76 5.25
CA SER A 85 16.65 8.58 5.90
C SER A 85 17.82 8.72 4.93
N ASP A 86 17.70 8.18 3.71
CA ASP A 86 18.78 8.13 2.73
C ASP A 86 18.96 9.48 2.01
N CYS A 87 17.86 10.19 1.71
CA CYS A 87 17.87 11.40 0.89
C CYS A 87 17.55 12.69 1.67
N GLY A 88 17.10 12.61 2.92
CA GLY A 88 16.60 13.75 3.69
C GLY A 88 15.28 14.34 3.17
N CYS A 89 14.69 13.73 2.13
CA CYS A 89 13.43 14.09 1.49
C CYS A 89 12.90 12.92 0.64
N PRO A 90 11.58 12.86 0.32
CA PRO A 90 10.51 13.78 0.71
C PRO A 90 9.94 13.49 2.11
N PHE A 91 9.51 14.55 2.81
CA PHE A 91 8.73 14.42 4.05
C PHE A 91 7.34 13.87 3.77
N PHE A 92 6.81 13.10 4.70
CA PHE A 92 5.48 12.51 4.61
C PHE A 92 4.76 12.55 5.95
N GLY A 93 3.44 12.55 5.89
CA GLY A 93 2.55 12.45 7.04
C GLY A 93 1.79 11.13 7.03
N VAL A 94 1.46 10.67 8.23
CA VAL A 94 0.65 9.48 8.48
C VAL A 94 -0.62 9.92 9.19
N LEU A 95 -1.77 9.52 8.66
CA LEU A 95 -3.07 9.66 9.30
C LEU A 95 -3.57 8.28 9.68
N PHE A 96 -4.05 8.15 10.90
CA PHE A 96 -4.74 6.97 11.41
C PHE A 96 -6.19 7.35 11.67
N LEU A 97 -7.12 6.68 11.01
CA LEU A 97 -8.55 6.95 11.07
C LEU A 97 -9.28 5.73 11.61
N ASP A 98 -10.34 5.97 12.36
CA ASP A 98 -11.25 4.93 12.85
C ASP A 98 -12.70 5.42 12.75
N ILE A 99 -13.59 4.54 12.30
CA ILE A 99 -15.02 4.85 12.17
C ILE A 99 -15.67 4.88 13.56
N ASP A 100 -16.18 6.05 13.91
CA ASP A 100 -16.82 6.26 15.20
C ASP A 100 -18.09 5.41 15.33
N HIS A 101 -18.18 4.66 16.43
CA HIS A 101 -19.35 3.85 16.78
C HIS A 101 -19.69 2.75 15.74
N PHE A 102 -18.72 2.25 14.98
CA PHE A 102 -18.97 1.23 13.95
C PHE A 102 -19.63 -0.05 14.50
N LYS A 103 -19.27 -0.48 15.72
CA LYS A 103 -19.96 -1.59 16.39
C LYS A 103 -21.48 -1.35 16.51
N LYS A 104 -21.91 -0.13 16.84
CA LYS A 104 -23.33 0.22 16.96
C LYS A 104 -24.05 0.08 15.61
N VAL A 105 -23.39 0.45 14.52
CA VAL A 105 -23.93 0.25 13.16
C VAL A 105 -24.18 -1.23 12.89
N ASN A 106 -23.22 -2.10 13.21
CA ASN A 106 -23.41 -3.55 13.06
C ASN A 106 -24.52 -4.10 13.96
N ASP A 107 -24.59 -3.63 15.20
CA ASP A 107 -25.58 -4.09 16.18
C ASP A 107 -27.02 -3.67 15.77
N GLU A 108 -27.19 -2.48 15.16
CA GLU A 108 -28.50 -1.93 14.76
C GLU A 108 -28.95 -2.35 13.36
N HIS A 109 -28.03 -2.52 12.42
CA HIS A 109 -28.36 -2.75 11.00
C HIS A 109 -27.84 -4.07 10.43
N GLY A 110 -27.06 -4.82 11.21
CA GLY A 110 -26.42 -6.07 10.78
C GLY A 110 -25.11 -5.85 10.01
N HIS A 111 -24.33 -6.94 9.93
CA HIS A 111 -22.99 -6.91 9.32
C HIS A 111 -22.99 -6.56 7.84
N ASP A 112 -24.02 -6.94 7.08
CA ASP A 112 -24.10 -6.61 5.65
C ASP A 112 -24.17 -5.09 5.42
N VAL A 113 -24.93 -4.37 6.24
CA VAL A 113 -24.98 -2.90 6.19
C VAL A 113 -23.68 -2.28 6.68
N GLY A 114 -23.07 -2.85 7.73
CA GLY A 114 -21.74 -2.43 8.18
C GLY A 114 -20.67 -2.54 7.10
N ASP A 115 -20.68 -3.63 6.33
CA ASP A 115 -19.78 -3.85 5.21
C ASP A 115 -19.97 -2.82 4.09
N GLU A 116 -21.21 -2.42 3.80
CA GLU A 116 -21.48 -1.34 2.84
C GLU A 116 -21.04 0.04 3.37
N VAL A 117 -21.21 0.31 4.66
CA VAL A 117 -20.67 1.51 5.31
C VAL A 117 -19.15 1.55 5.22
N LEU A 118 -18.46 0.42 5.44
CA LEU A 118 -17.01 0.32 5.26
C LEU A 118 -16.59 0.62 3.83
N LYS A 119 -17.29 0.08 2.82
CA LYS A 119 -17.02 0.36 1.40
C LYS A 119 -17.23 1.83 1.07
N MET A 120 -18.30 2.44 1.57
CA MET A 120 -18.59 3.85 1.41
C MET A 120 -17.47 4.72 1.99
N VAL A 121 -17.10 4.51 3.26
CA VAL A 121 -16.03 5.27 3.93
C VAL A 121 -14.70 5.08 3.19
N SER A 122 -14.37 3.84 2.81
CA SER A 122 -13.16 3.53 2.05
C SER A 122 -13.07 4.31 0.75
N MET A 123 -14.18 4.37 0.01
CA MET A 123 -14.23 5.10 -1.26
C MET A 123 -14.16 6.61 -1.05
N THR A 124 -14.82 7.13 -0.01
CA THR A 124 -14.76 8.55 0.37
C THR A 124 -13.33 8.96 0.71
N ILE A 125 -12.62 8.19 1.54
CA ILE A 125 -11.22 8.48 1.89
C ILE A 125 -10.34 8.39 0.64
N LYS A 126 -10.47 7.33 -0.16
CA LYS A 126 -9.67 7.13 -1.38
C LYS A 126 -9.84 8.27 -2.38
N ARG A 127 -11.08 8.73 -2.61
CA ARG A 127 -11.37 9.88 -3.48
C ARG A 127 -10.91 11.20 -2.87
N GLY A 128 -11.04 11.37 -1.55
CA GLY A 128 -10.58 12.56 -0.84
C GLY A 128 -9.06 12.75 -0.89
N VAL A 129 -8.29 11.67 -0.82
CA VAL A 129 -6.83 11.70 -1.00
C VAL A 129 -6.43 11.99 -2.45
N ASN A 130 -7.31 11.67 -3.42
CA ASN A 130 -7.17 12.01 -4.84
C ASN A 130 -5.81 11.64 -5.46
N GLY A 131 -5.34 10.41 -5.18
CA GLY A 131 -4.10 9.86 -5.74
C GLY A 131 -2.80 10.48 -5.20
N LYS A 132 -2.88 11.47 -4.30
CA LYS A 132 -1.70 12.11 -3.71
C LYS A 132 -1.00 11.24 -2.68
N GLY A 133 -1.66 10.20 -2.17
CA GLY A 133 -1.11 9.31 -1.16
C GLY A 133 -1.71 7.91 -1.23
N GLN A 134 -1.21 7.07 -0.34
CA GLN A 134 -1.63 5.68 -0.21
C GLN A 134 -2.69 5.56 0.88
N VAL A 135 -3.82 4.95 0.54
CA VAL A 135 -4.89 4.62 1.49
C VAL A 135 -4.89 3.11 1.73
N CYS A 136 -4.91 2.72 3.00
CA CYS A 136 -4.87 1.34 3.43
C CYS A 136 -5.94 1.07 4.50
N ARG A 137 -6.54 -0.12 4.46
CA ARG A 137 -7.33 -0.65 5.59
C ARG A 137 -6.36 -1.37 6.54
N TRP A 138 -6.25 -0.83 7.76
CA TRP A 138 -5.31 -1.31 8.77
C TRP A 138 -5.91 -2.41 9.65
N GLY A 139 -7.19 -2.28 9.97
CA GLY A 139 -7.94 -3.19 10.85
C GLY A 139 -9.39 -3.34 10.40
N GLY A 140 -10.27 -3.73 11.32
CA GLY A 140 -11.70 -3.92 11.03
C GLY A 140 -12.36 -2.62 10.53
N GLU A 141 -12.30 -1.57 11.32
CA GLU A 141 -12.86 -0.24 11.03
C GLU A 141 -11.81 0.87 10.95
N GLU A 142 -10.54 0.46 10.87
CA GLU A 142 -9.37 1.32 10.96
C GLU A 142 -8.67 1.47 9.61
N PHE A 143 -8.23 2.70 9.30
CA PHE A 143 -7.55 3.05 8.07
C PHE A 143 -6.26 3.81 8.35
N ILE A 144 -5.23 3.56 7.55
CA ILE A 144 -4.03 4.38 7.50
C ILE A 144 -3.95 5.08 6.14
N VAL A 145 -3.63 6.36 6.17
CA VAL A 145 -3.33 7.16 4.99
C VAL A 145 -1.91 7.69 5.09
N VAL A 146 -1.10 7.43 4.07
CA VAL A 146 0.28 7.94 3.95
C VAL A 146 0.31 8.94 2.81
N ILE A 147 0.62 10.20 3.10
CA ILE A 147 0.67 11.28 2.10
C ILE A 147 2.03 11.99 2.12
N PRO A 148 2.57 12.40 0.97
CA PRO A 148 3.57 13.46 0.93
C PRO A 148 3.01 14.71 1.59
N ALA A 149 3.75 15.28 2.53
CA ALA A 149 3.35 16.49 3.24
C ALA A 149 4.59 17.34 3.46
N GLY A 150 4.52 18.62 3.08
CA GLY A 150 5.63 19.57 3.29
C GLY A 150 5.71 20.06 4.73
N ASP A 151 4.57 20.12 5.42
CA ASP A 151 4.46 20.60 6.79
C ASP A 151 3.22 20.04 7.50
N ILE A 152 3.13 20.34 8.80
CA ILE A 152 2.06 19.92 9.70
C ILE A 152 0.69 20.55 9.33
N TYR A 153 0.68 21.74 8.72
CA TYR A 153 -0.56 22.45 8.36
C TYR A 153 -1.23 21.82 7.14
N MET A 154 -0.45 21.43 6.14
CA MET A 154 -0.91 20.65 4.99
C MET A 154 -1.50 19.32 5.47
N LEU A 155 -0.82 18.63 6.38
CA LEU A 155 -1.29 17.38 6.97
C LEU A 155 -2.62 17.59 7.71
N GLN A 156 -2.72 18.62 8.54
CA GLN A 156 -3.93 18.97 9.28
C GLN A 156 -5.10 19.30 8.34
N SER A 157 -4.83 20.03 7.25
CA SER A 157 -5.83 20.38 6.24
C SER A 157 -6.40 19.13 5.56
N VAL A 158 -5.54 18.21 5.14
CA VAL A 158 -5.98 16.93 4.54
C VAL A 158 -6.77 16.11 5.55
N ALA A 159 -6.29 15.97 6.79
CA ALA A 159 -6.99 15.22 7.83
C ALA A 159 -8.39 15.81 8.12
N GLY A 160 -8.49 17.14 8.23
CA GLY A 160 -9.76 17.84 8.44
C GLY A 160 -10.72 17.69 7.26
N SER A 161 -10.20 17.73 6.04
CA SER A 161 -11.00 17.51 4.82
C SER A 161 -11.54 16.09 4.75
N LEU A 162 -10.71 15.07 5.00
CA LEU A 162 -11.15 13.67 5.01
C LEU A 162 -12.22 13.41 6.07
N ARG A 163 -12.04 13.94 7.29
CA ARG A 163 -13.04 13.87 8.36
C ARG A 163 -14.38 14.48 7.92
N ALA A 164 -14.34 15.69 7.37
CA ALA A 164 -15.55 16.38 6.91
C ALA A 164 -16.24 15.66 5.74
N LEU A 165 -15.48 15.09 4.80
CA LEU A 165 -16.03 14.32 3.69
C LEU A 165 -16.76 13.06 4.17
N VAL A 166 -16.20 12.34 5.15
CA VAL A 166 -16.87 11.17 5.73
C VAL A 166 -18.12 11.58 6.49
N GLU A 167 -18.06 12.63 7.31
CA GLU A 167 -19.23 13.17 8.02
C GLU A 167 -20.38 13.57 7.09
N GLN A 168 -20.07 14.05 5.89
CA GLN A 168 -21.05 14.44 4.87
C GLN A 168 -21.48 13.29 3.95
N SER A 169 -20.91 12.10 4.13
CA SER A 169 -21.27 10.92 3.36
C SER A 169 -22.35 10.11 4.08
N CYS A 170 -23.23 9.49 3.31
CA CYS A 170 -24.30 8.64 3.81
C CYS A 170 -24.42 7.39 2.94
N TYR A 171 -24.57 6.23 3.57
CA TYR A 171 -24.99 5.01 2.89
C TYR A 171 -26.51 4.93 2.88
N SER A 172 -27.11 4.70 1.72
CA SER A 172 -28.55 4.46 1.60
C SER A 172 -28.89 3.44 0.51
N ASP A 173 -29.78 2.50 0.83
CA ASP A 173 -30.32 1.47 -0.07
C ASP A 173 -31.87 1.57 -0.18
N GLY A 174 -32.45 2.69 0.26
CA GLY A 174 -33.88 2.93 0.33
C GLY A 174 -34.60 2.28 1.53
N ARG A 175 -33.93 1.43 2.30
CA ARG A 175 -34.43 0.86 3.57
C ARG A 175 -33.62 1.35 4.77
N HIS A 176 -32.34 1.56 4.55
CA HIS A 176 -31.37 2.06 5.51
C HIS A 176 -30.88 3.44 5.07
N GLU A 177 -30.60 4.29 6.05
CA GLU A 177 -29.91 5.55 5.87
C GLU A 177 -28.92 5.69 7.03
N VAL A 178 -27.64 5.48 6.75
CA VAL A 178 -26.60 5.37 7.78
C VAL A 178 -25.48 6.37 7.48
N SER A 179 -25.32 7.32 8.39
CA SER A 179 -24.21 8.27 8.41
C SER A 179 -23.26 7.94 9.56
N VAL A 180 -21.97 8.09 9.31
CA VAL A 180 -20.92 7.84 10.30
C VAL A 180 -19.91 8.99 10.31
N THR A 181 -19.19 9.12 11.41
CA THR A 181 -18.05 10.03 11.52
C THR A 181 -16.76 9.25 11.71
N VAL A 182 -15.62 9.93 11.61
CA VAL A 182 -14.31 9.34 11.90
C VAL A 182 -13.54 10.18 12.89
N SER A 183 -12.82 9.49 13.78
CA SER A 183 -11.78 10.09 14.60
C SER A 183 -10.43 9.92 13.91
N VAL A 184 -9.64 10.99 13.84
CA VAL A 184 -8.37 11.01 13.10
C VAL A 184 -7.23 11.43 14.02
N GLY A 185 -6.13 10.69 13.97
CA GLY A 185 -4.83 11.08 14.50
C GLY A 185 -3.87 11.26 13.34
N ALA A 186 -3.17 12.38 13.26
CA ALA A 186 -2.24 12.66 12.18
C ALA A 186 -0.87 13.03 12.74
N THR A 187 0.23 12.60 12.11
CA THR A 187 1.56 13.02 12.54
C THR A 187 2.52 13.06 11.36
N MET A 188 3.48 13.99 11.41
CA MET A 188 4.61 13.98 10.48
C MET A 188 5.57 12.87 10.86
N ALA A 189 6.17 12.22 9.85
CA ALA A 189 7.32 11.36 10.09
C ALA A 189 8.53 12.22 10.49
N VAL A 190 9.33 11.71 11.41
CA VAL A 190 10.55 12.36 11.90
C VAL A 190 11.76 11.45 11.72
N SER A 191 12.94 12.06 11.66
CA SER A 191 14.20 11.30 11.54
C SER A 191 14.34 10.29 12.68
N GLY A 192 14.70 9.05 12.34
CA GLY A 192 14.81 7.94 13.29
C GLY A 192 13.51 7.19 13.57
N ASP A 193 12.37 7.57 12.97
CA ASP A 193 11.15 6.78 13.07
C ASP A 193 11.32 5.36 12.51
N THR A 194 10.65 4.41 13.15
CA THR A 194 10.33 3.10 12.60
C THR A 194 8.86 3.07 12.18
N VAL A 195 8.45 2.03 11.43
CA VAL A 195 7.04 1.82 11.10
C VAL A 195 6.19 1.77 12.37
N GLU A 196 6.67 1.09 13.41
CA GLU A 196 5.97 0.98 14.69
C GLU A 196 5.85 2.35 15.38
N SER A 197 6.92 3.15 15.45
CA SER A 197 6.90 4.41 16.18
C SER A 197 5.96 5.44 15.57
N VAL A 198 5.97 5.58 14.23
CA VAL A 198 5.11 6.54 13.53
C VAL A 198 3.64 6.12 13.58
N VAL A 199 3.35 4.84 13.41
CA VAL A 199 1.98 4.30 13.49
C VAL A 199 1.43 4.43 14.91
N LYS A 200 2.22 4.06 15.93
CA LYS A 200 1.82 4.18 17.33
C LYS A 200 1.55 5.62 17.75
N ARG A 201 2.33 6.57 17.22
CA ARG A 201 2.11 8.01 17.45
C ARG A 201 0.81 8.48 16.82
N ALA A 202 0.52 8.10 15.59
CA ALA A 202 -0.73 8.44 14.92
C ALA A 202 -1.96 7.79 15.60
N ASP A 203 -1.84 6.53 16.02
CA ASP A 203 -2.87 5.81 16.78
C ASP A 203 -3.17 6.49 18.13
N ALA A 204 -2.14 6.88 18.89
CA ALA A 204 -2.33 7.60 20.15
C ALA A 204 -3.09 8.93 19.97
N LEU A 205 -2.83 9.65 18.88
CA LEU A 205 -3.55 10.88 18.52
C LEU A 205 -4.99 10.59 18.08
N MET A 206 -5.24 9.49 17.36
CA MET A 206 -6.59 9.07 16.98
C MET A 206 -7.40 8.70 18.24
N PHE A 207 -6.78 8.01 19.19
CA PHE A 207 -7.38 7.71 20.47
C PHE A 207 -7.67 8.96 21.30
N GLN A 208 -6.79 9.98 21.26
CA GLN A 208 -7.06 11.28 21.84
C GLN A 208 -8.30 11.94 21.19
N SER A 209 -8.42 11.89 19.87
CA SER A 209 -9.61 12.37 19.15
C SER A 209 -10.88 11.69 19.64
N LYS A 210 -10.85 10.37 19.84
CA LYS A 210 -11.97 9.61 20.42
C LYS A 210 -12.32 10.10 21.82
N LYS A 211 -11.32 10.26 22.70
CA LYS A 211 -11.50 10.71 24.09
C LYS A 211 -12.08 12.13 24.20
N MET A 212 -11.69 13.02 23.30
CA MET A 212 -12.13 14.41 23.36
C MET A 212 -13.53 14.63 22.76
N GLY A 213 -14.20 13.57 22.29
CA GLY A 213 -15.58 13.64 21.81
C GLY A 213 -15.78 13.19 20.37
N ARG A 214 -14.82 12.47 19.79
CA ARG A 214 -14.88 11.90 18.42
C ARG A 214 -15.04 12.96 17.33
N ASN A 215 -15.25 12.52 16.08
CA ASN A 215 -15.47 13.36 14.91
C ASN A 215 -14.50 14.56 14.84
N ARG A 216 -13.20 14.29 14.99
CA ARG A 216 -12.17 15.33 15.08
C ARG A 216 -10.80 14.81 14.68
N VAL A 217 -9.89 15.76 14.55
CA VAL A 217 -8.48 15.54 14.24
C VAL A 217 -7.64 15.95 15.45
N SER A 218 -6.71 15.10 15.86
CA SER A 218 -5.59 15.45 16.76
C SER A 218 -4.29 15.28 15.98
N ILE A 219 -3.32 16.16 16.21
CA ILE A 219 -2.06 16.23 15.47
C ILE A 219 -0.86 16.34 16.40
#